data_AF-A0A7C6PDK9-F1
#
_entry.id   AF-A0A7C6PDK9-F1
#
_cell.length_a   1.000
_cell.length_b   1.000
_cell.length_c   1.000
_cell.angle_alpha   90.00
_cell.angle_beta   90.00
_cell.angle_gamma   90.00
#
_symmetry.space_group_name_H-M   'P 1'
#
loop_
_entity.id
_entity.type
_entity.pdbx_description
1 polymer ?
#
loop_
_entity_poly.entity_id
_entity_poly.type
_entity_poly.pdbx_seq_one_letter_code
_entity_poly.pdbx_strand_id
1 'polypeptide(L)' 'MNFGEALELMKQGKKVRVPEWGGWWFKKNGQIWVHTEDGNEIPQDDMSWVNSVIWREDWEVVD' A
#
# COMPACT_ATOMS: atom_id res chain seq x y z
N MET A 1 -11.61 3.57 -0.93
CA MET A 1 -11.91 2.14 -1.15
C MET A 1 -11.47 1.37 0.08
N ASN A 2 -12.07 0.22 0.37
CA ASN A 2 -11.63 -0.59 1.50
C ASN A 2 -10.31 -1.31 1.20
N PHE A 3 -9.65 -1.84 2.23
CA PHE A 3 -8.37 -2.53 2.07
C PHE A 3 -8.47 -3.78 1.18
N GLY A 4 -9.61 -4.48 1.15
CA GLY A 4 -9.82 -5.62 0.26
C GLY A 4 -9.75 -5.22 -1.21
N GLU A 5 -10.44 -4.15 -1.59
CA GLU A 5 -10.36 -3.56 -2.93
C GLU A 5 -8.94 -3.07 -3.26
N ALA A 6 -8.30 -2.38 -2.31
CA ALA A 6 -6.94 -1.91 -2.46
C ALA A 6 -5.96 -3.06 -2.72
N LEU A 7 -6.09 -4.17 -1.98
CA LEU A 7 -5.25 -5.36 -2.11
C LEU A 7 -5.43 -6.04 -3.47
N GLU A 8 -6.66 -6.12 -3.99
CA GLU A 8 -6.91 -6.66 -5.32
C GLU A 8 -6.26 -5.79 -6.41
N LEU A 9 -6.30 -4.46 -6.27
CA LEU A 9 -5.61 -3.55 -7.19
C LEU A 9 -4.09 -3.67 -7.08
N MET A 10 -3.53 -3.82 -5.88
CA MET A 10 -2.11 -4.12 -5.69
C MET A 10 -1.70 -5.42 -6.40
N LYS A 11 -2.52 -6.48 -6.30
CA LYS A 11 -2.26 -7.76 -7.00
C LYS A 11 -2.25 -7.61 -8.52
N GLN A 12 -3.06 -6.69 -9.05
CA GLN A 12 -3.10 -6.30 -10.47
C GLN A 12 -1.95 -5.38 -10.88
N GLY A 13 -1.07 -4.99 -9.95
CA GLY A 13 0.10 -4.15 -10.21
C GLY A 13 -0.17 -2.64 -10.07
N LYS A 14 -1.36 -2.25 -9.60
CA LYS A 14 -1.63 -0.83 -9.29
C LYS A 14 -0.97 -0.42 -7.98
N LYS A 15 -0.69 0.87 -7.87
CA LYS A 15 -0.22 1.50 -6.64
C LYS A 15 -1.42 2.05 -5.87
N VAL A 16 -1.41 1.91 -4.56
CA VAL A 16 -2.48 2.42 -3.70
C VAL A 16 -1.91 3.10 -2.47
N ARG A 17 -2.62 4.06 -1.90
CA ARG A 17 -2.19 4.77 -0.68
C ARG A 17 -3.37 5.09 0.24
N VAL A 18 -3.00 5.58 1.42
CA VAL A 18 -3.89 6.31 2.32
C VAL A 18 -3.73 7.81 2.01
N PRO A 19 -4.81 8.60 1.91
CA PRO A 19 -4.77 9.98 1.39
C PRO A 19 -3.83 10.93 2.13
N GLU A 20 -3.68 10.74 3.43
CA GLU A 20 -2.87 11.60 4.31
C GLU A 20 -1.37 11.22 4.33
N TRP A 21 -0.98 10.16 3.63
CA TRP A 21 0.39 9.66 3.62
C TRP A 21 1.03 9.80 2.24
N GLY A 22 2.25 10.34 2.18
CA GLY A 22 3.01 10.50 0.94
C GLY A 22 3.52 9.20 0.33
N GLY A 23 3.53 8.10 1.10
CA GLY A 23 3.92 6.78 0.63
C GLY A 23 2.80 6.00 -0.08
N TRP A 24 3.15 4.89 -0.71
CA TRP A 24 2.18 4.00 -1.37
C TRP A 24 2.63 2.54 -1.33
N TRP A 25 1.66 1.65 -1.42
CA TRP A 25 1.87 0.21 -1.55
C TRP A 25 1.80 -0.20 -3.01
N PHE A 26 2.64 -1.17 -3.36
CA PHE A 26 2.74 -1.69 -4.71
C PHE A 26 3.25 -3.13 -4.70
N LYS A 27 3.07 -3.84 -5.81
CA LYS A 27 3.57 -5.20 -5.98
C LYS A 27 4.92 -5.20 -6.69
N LYS A 28 5.91 -5.84 -6.08
CA LYS A 28 7.26 -6.04 -6.63
C LYS A 28 7.66 -7.50 -6.45
N ASN A 29 8.07 -8.15 -7.54
CA ASN A 29 8.49 -9.56 -7.55
C ASN A 29 7.49 -10.53 -6.88
N GLY A 30 6.19 -10.28 -7.02
CA GLY A 30 5.14 -11.12 -6.43
C GLY A 30 4.80 -10.83 -4.97
N GLN A 31 5.54 -9.94 -4.31
CA GLN A 31 5.32 -9.53 -2.92
C GLN A 31 4.79 -8.08 -2.86
N ILE A 32 4.08 -7.74 -1.79
CA ILE A 32 3.69 -6.35 -1.53
C ILE A 32 4.83 -5.62 -0.84
N TRP A 33 5.17 -4.48 -1.41
CA TRP A 33 6.19 -3.56 -0.93
C TRP A 33 5.53 -2.22 -0.65
N VAL A 34 6.15 -1.44 0.21
CA VAL A 34 5.73 -0.07 0.48
C VAL A 34 6.87 0.87 0.13
N HIS A 35 6.54 1.92 -0.62
CA HIS A 35 7.39 3.06 -0.87
C HIS A 35 7.06 4.10 0.20
N THR A 36 8.02 4.43 1.05
CA THR A 36 7.84 5.44 2.11
C THR A 36 7.91 6.85 1.53
N GLU A 37 7.40 7.84 2.25
CA GLU A 37 7.56 9.26 1.88
C GLU A 37 9.05 9.66 1.76
N ASP A 38 9.92 9.05 2.57
CA ASP A 38 11.38 9.22 2.51
C ASP A 38 12.06 8.55 1.30
N GLY A 39 11.31 7.87 0.43
CA GLY A 39 11.84 7.20 -0.76
C GLY A 39 12.41 5.80 -0.54
N ASN A 40 12.26 5.22 0.65
CA ASN A 40 12.70 3.86 0.94
C ASN A 40 11.67 2.84 0.44
N GLU A 41 12.14 1.70 -0.05
CA GLU A 41 11.27 0.57 -0.42
C GLU A 41 11.49 -0.57 0.57
N ILE A 42 10.46 -0.89 1.35
CA ILE A 42 10.51 -1.96 2.35
C ILE A 42 9.45 -3.02 2.05
N PRO A 43 9.75 -4.32 2.24
CA PRO A 43 8.75 -5.36 2.13
C PRO A 43 7.72 -5.22 3.26
N GLN A 44 6.43 -5.41 2.96
CA GLN A 44 5.35 -5.23 3.94
C GLN A 44 5.44 -6.18 5.16
N ASP A 45 6.14 -7.32 5.01
CA ASP A 45 6.25 -8.36 6.03
C ASP A 45 7.07 -7.94 7.26
N ASP A 46 8.04 -7.04 7.07
CA ASP A 46 9.08 -6.75 8.07
C ASP A 46 8.58 -5.81 9.20
N MET A 47 7.60 -4.95 8.91
CA MET A 47 7.23 -3.81 9.78
C MET A 47 5.80 -3.32 9.53
N SER A 48 4.79 -4.18 9.72
CA SER A 48 3.42 -3.93 9.25
C SER A 48 2.65 -2.83 10.00
N TRP A 49 3.10 -1.57 9.91
CA TRP A 49 2.31 -0.36 10.20
C TRP A 49 0.99 -0.34 9.42
N VAL A 50 0.94 -1.10 8.31
CA VAL A 50 -0.27 -1.36 7.55
C VAL A 50 -1.38 -1.88 8.45
N ASN A 51 -1.08 -2.66 9.51
CA ASN A 51 -2.07 -3.14 10.50
C ASN A 51 -2.82 -2.01 11.22
N SER A 52 -2.22 -0.83 11.32
CA SER A 52 -2.85 0.37 11.87
C SER A 52 -3.78 1.06 10.87
N VAL A 53 -3.70 0.74 9.57
CA VAL A 53 -4.45 1.40 8.49
C VAL A 53 -5.31 0.46 7.62
N ILE A 54 -5.18 -0.88 7.74
CA ILE A 54 -6.04 -1.85 7.00
C ILE A 54 -7.53 -1.62 7.23
N TRP A 55 -7.91 -1.12 8.41
CA TRP A 55 -9.30 -0.84 8.75
C TRP A 55 -9.87 0.41 8.07
N ARG A 56 -9.02 1.23 7.45
CA ARG A 56 -9.45 2.43 6.72
C ARG A 56 -10.24 2.04 5.47
N GLU A 57 -11.22 2.87 5.14
CA GLU A 57 -12.13 2.67 4.00
C GLU A 57 -11.91 3.72 2.90
N ASP A 58 -10.91 4.58 3.09
CA ASP A 58 -10.59 5.73 2.25
C ASP A 58 -9.30 5.55 1.43
N TRP A 59 -8.87 4.30 1.19
CA TRP A 59 -7.72 4.03 0.31
C TRP A 59 -7.99 4.55 -1.11
N GLU A 60 -6.93 4.99 -1.79
CA GLU A 60 -7.00 5.56 -3.15
C GLU A 60 -5.91 4.97 -4.06
N VAL A 61 -6.16 5.00 -5.37
CA VAL A 61 -5.18 4.60 -6.39
C VAL A 61 -4.23 5.77 -6.64
N VAL A 62 -2.94 5.46 -6.81
CA VAL A 62 -1.91 6.42 -7.21
C VAL A 62 -1.60 6.21 -8.70
N ASP A 63 -1.59 7.29 -9.47
CA ASP A 63 -1.21 7.33 -10.89
C ASP A 63 0.31 7.16 -11.07
#